data_AF-C7RPD9-F1
#
_entry.id   AF-C7RPD9-F1
#
_cell.length_a   1.000
_cell.length_b   1.000
_cell.length_c   1.000
_cell.angle_alpha   90.00
_cell.angle_beta   90.00
_cell.angle_gamma   90.00
#
_symmetry.space_group_name_H-M   'P 1'
#
loop_
_entity.id
_entity.type
_entity.pdbx_description
1 polymer ?
#
loop_
_entity_poly.entity_id
_entity_poly.type
_entity_poly.pdbx_seq_one_letter_code
_entity_poly.pdbx_strand_id
1 'polypeptide(L)'
;MSGDTVFLDEPFRSLWSGKDPFAAVEALAGEVFRELEGRRTLRTEVAGRAYFVKIHRGIGWAEIVKNLVSLRLPVLGAQDEWRAIRRLTDVGVDTMRTVAFGQQGANPARQRSFIVTEELAPTVSLEDYCSDWATHPPPILLKRALIARVAWTARTMHTAGVNHRDFYICHFLVHLDPPPTTDRLKLSLIDLHRAQVRPTTPRRWRDKDLAALHFSALDIGLTRRDLLRFLVAYFGYPLRRVVSEEAALLAHLANEARQLQARFVRKVAQGEMT
;
A
#
# COMPACT_ATOMS: atom_id res chain seq x y z
N MET A 1 14.30 -6.87 -22.94
CA MET A 1 13.14 -7.23 -23.78
C MET A 1 11.99 -7.55 -22.84
N SER A 2 11.11 -6.59 -22.52
CA SER A 2 9.87 -6.92 -21.80
C SER A 2 8.83 -7.24 -22.87
N GLY A 3 8.64 -8.53 -23.15
CA GLY A 3 7.60 -9.00 -24.06
C GLY A 3 6.21 -8.78 -23.46
N ASP A 4 5.20 -8.95 -24.31
CA ASP A 4 3.81 -8.98 -23.88
C ASP A 4 3.63 -10.08 -22.82
N THR A 5 2.98 -9.75 -21.71
CA THR A 5 2.75 -10.67 -20.59
C THR A 5 1.29 -10.66 -20.23
N VAL A 6 0.67 -11.83 -20.17
CA VAL A 6 -0.73 -12.00 -19.76
C VAL A 6 -0.82 -13.13 -18.74
N PHE A 7 -1.52 -12.87 -17.64
CA PHE A 7 -1.87 -13.83 -16.61
C PHE A 7 -3.37 -13.73 -16.38
N LEU A 8 -4.09 -14.85 -16.51
CA LEU A 8 -5.53 -14.94 -16.28
C LEU A 8 -5.84 -16.11 -15.33
N ASP A 9 -6.53 -15.80 -14.25
CA ASP A 9 -7.14 -16.75 -13.33
C ASP A 9 -8.67 -16.67 -13.44
N GLU A 10 -9.37 -17.61 -12.81
CA GLU A 10 -10.83 -17.56 -12.75
C GLU A 10 -11.33 -16.33 -11.96
N PRO A 11 -12.45 -15.71 -12.36
CA PRO A 11 -13.35 -16.10 -13.45
C PRO A 11 -12.94 -15.54 -14.84
N PHE A 12 -11.90 -14.70 -14.89
CA PHE A 12 -11.51 -13.96 -16.10
C PHE A 12 -10.90 -14.87 -17.18
N ARG A 13 -10.23 -15.96 -16.79
CA ARG A 13 -9.75 -16.98 -17.72
C ARG A 13 -10.88 -17.55 -18.57
N SER A 14 -11.98 -17.99 -17.94
CA SER A 14 -13.14 -18.50 -18.67
C SER A 14 -13.90 -17.37 -19.39
N LEU A 15 -14.11 -16.23 -18.74
CA LEU A 15 -14.88 -15.10 -19.30
C LEU A 15 -14.24 -14.49 -20.56
N TRP A 16 -12.91 -14.51 -20.62
CA TRP A 16 -12.13 -13.96 -21.73
C TRP A 16 -11.56 -15.03 -22.67
N SER A 17 -12.01 -16.28 -22.55
CA SER A 17 -11.63 -17.33 -23.50
C SER A 17 -11.97 -16.93 -24.95
N GLY A 18 -10.97 -17.00 -25.83
CA GLY A 18 -11.09 -16.61 -27.24
C GLY A 18 -11.20 -15.09 -27.49
N LYS A 19 -11.04 -14.24 -26.48
CA LYS A 19 -11.10 -12.77 -26.60
C LYS A 19 -9.72 -12.15 -26.37
N ASP A 20 -9.50 -10.96 -26.92
CA ASP A 20 -8.36 -10.12 -26.51
C ASP A 20 -8.60 -9.58 -25.08
N PRO A 21 -7.76 -9.93 -24.09
CA PRO A 21 -7.91 -9.45 -22.71
C PRO A 21 -7.84 -7.92 -22.59
N PHE A 22 -7.08 -7.24 -23.45
CA PHE A 22 -6.96 -5.78 -23.42
C PHE A 22 -8.21 -5.07 -23.93
N ALA A 23 -8.91 -5.65 -24.90
CA ALA A 23 -10.23 -5.19 -25.31
C ALA A 23 -11.29 -5.55 -24.24
N ALA A 24 -11.22 -6.77 -23.70
CA ALA A 24 -12.20 -7.27 -22.74
C ALA A 24 -12.17 -6.52 -21.40
N VAL A 25 -10.99 -6.13 -20.89
CA VAL A 25 -10.87 -5.35 -19.65
C VAL A 25 -11.42 -3.92 -19.81
N GLU A 26 -11.25 -3.31 -20.98
CA GLU A 26 -11.79 -1.96 -21.26
C GLU A 26 -13.31 -1.96 -21.32
N ALA A 27 -13.90 -3.07 -21.79
CA ALA A 27 -15.34 -3.27 -21.86
C ALA A 27 -16.01 -3.55 -20.50
N LEU A 28 -15.24 -3.72 -19.41
CA LEU A 28 -15.81 -3.90 -18.09
C LEU A 28 -16.53 -2.62 -17.61
N ALA A 29 -17.73 -2.83 -17.08
CA ALA A 29 -18.58 -1.81 -16.49
C ALA A 29 -18.64 -1.97 -14.97
N GLY A 30 -18.95 -0.88 -14.29
CA GLY A 30 -19.07 -0.83 -12.84
C GLY A 30 -18.83 0.57 -12.31
N GLU A 31 -18.68 0.69 -10.99
CA GLU A 31 -18.47 1.96 -10.32
C GLU A 31 -17.05 2.49 -10.58
N VAL A 32 -16.94 3.69 -11.15
CA VAL A 32 -15.67 4.31 -11.49
C VAL A 32 -15.18 5.18 -10.33
N PHE A 33 -14.04 4.81 -9.75
CA PHE A 33 -13.41 5.56 -8.65
C PHE A 33 -12.47 6.64 -9.16
N ARG A 34 -11.85 6.43 -10.32
CA ARG A 34 -10.90 7.36 -10.90
C ARG A 34 -10.82 7.20 -12.42
N GLU A 35 -10.91 8.31 -13.14
CA GLU A 35 -10.70 8.36 -14.58
C GLU A 35 -9.82 9.57 -14.94
N LEU A 36 -8.67 9.26 -15.51
CA LEU A 36 -7.68 10.21 -16.06
C LEU A 36 -7.29 9.71 -17.45
N GLU A 37 -6.75 10.59 -18.29
CA GLU A 37 -6.38 10.32 -19.68
C GLU A 37 -5.59 9.00 -19.85
N GLY A 38 -4.66 8.72 -18.91
CA GLY A 38 -3.84 7.51 -18.91
C GLY A 38 -4.22 6.42 -17.89
N ARG A 39 -5.25 6.61 -17.05
CA ARG A 39 -5.56 5.68 -15.95
C ARG A 39 -7.05 5.63 -15.65
N ARG A 40 -7.62 4.42 -15.64
CA ARG A 40 -8.99 4.15 -15.20
C ARG A 40 -8.97 3.16 -14.04
N THR A 41 -9.75 3.42 -13.00
CA THR A 41 -9.92 2.51 -11.86
C THR A 41 -11.40 2.36 -11.56
N LEU A 42 -11.90 1.12 -11.57
CA LEU A 42 -13.30 0.81 -11.32
C LEU A 42 -13.44 -0.43 -10.43
N ARG A 43 -14.60 -0.54 -9.78
CA ARG A 43 -15.10 -1.77 -9.15
C ARG A 43 -16.10 -2.43 -10.08
N THR A 44 -15.96 -3.72 -10.32
CA THR A 44 -16.88 -4.51 -11.14
C THR A 44 -17.31 -5.77 -10.41
N GLU A 45 -18.47 -6.31 -10.76
CA GLU A 45 -18.96 -7.58 -10.21
C GLU A 45 -19.04 -8.61 -11.33
N VAL A 46 -18.44 -9.78 -11.09
CA VAL A 46 -18.44 -10.91 -12.02
C VAL A 46 -18.79 -12.16 -11.23
N ALA A 47 -19.85 -12.85 -11.65
CA ALA A 47 -20.34 -14.07 -11.01
C ALA A 47 -20.57 -13.92 -9.49
N GLY A 48 -21.17 -12.79 -9.07
CA GLY A 48 -21.49 -12.52 -7.66
C GLY A 48 -20.28 -12.19 -6.77
N ARG A 49 -19.09 -12.01 -7.34
CA ARG A 49 -17.88 -11.57 -6.63
C ARG A 49 -17.44 -10.22 -7.18
N ALA A 50 -16.92 -9.37 -6.31
CA ALA A 50 -16.44 -8.05 -6.67
C ALA A 50 -14.93 -8.01 -6.89
N TYR A 51 -14.52 -7.13 -7.80
CA TYR A 51 -13.13 -6.97 -8.22
C TYR A 51 -12.80 -5.50 -8.43
N PHE A 52 -11.56 -5.12 -8.12
CA PHE A 52 -10.99 -3.84 -8.52
C PHE A 52 -10.18 -4.00 -9.80
N VAL A 53 -10.46 -3.15 -10.77
CA VAL A 53 -9.80 -3.12 -12.08
C VAL A 53 -9.04 -1.81 -12.21
N LYS A 54 -7.74 -1.90 -12.47
CA LYS A 54 -6.89 -0.75 -12.76
C LYS A 54 -6.33 -0.90 -14.17
N ILE A 55 -6.70 0.04 -15.04
CA ILE A 55 -6.29 0.08 -16.44
C ILE A 55 -5.33 1.26 -16.62
N HIS A 56 -4.19 1.00 -17.24
CA HIS A 56 -3.15 1.99 -17.54
C HIS A 56 -2.96 2.06 -19.05
N ARG A 57 -3.17 3.26 -19.59
CA ARG A 57 -2.93 3.64 -20.98
C ARG A 57 -1.63 4.44 -21.01
N GLY A 58 -0.87 4.35 -22.09
CA GLY A 58 0.48 4.92 -22.17
C GLY A 58 0.53 6.38 -21.71
N ILE A 59 1.50 6.71 -20.84
CA ILE A 59 1.59 8.01 -20.16
C ILE A 59 2.27 9.12 -20.99
N GLY A 60 2.81 8.77 -22.17
CA GLY A 60 3.54 9.69 -23.04
C GLY A 60 4.95 10.03 -22.56
N TRP A 61 5.79 10.51 -23.48
CA TRP A 61 7.18 10.88 -23.19
C TRP A 61 7.32 12.12 -22.31
N ALA A 62 6.38 13.07 -22.43
CA ALA A 62 6.40 14.29 -21.63
C ALA A 62 6.35 13.99 -20.12
N GLU A 63 5.44 13.11 -19.69
CA GLU A 63 5.32 12.74 -18.27
C GLU A 63 6.52 11.88 -17.80
N ILE A 64 7.06 11.01 -18.67
CA ILE A 64 8.29 10.25 -18.38
C ILE A 64 9.46 11.21 -18.12
N VAL A 65 9.74 12.11 -19.07
CA VAL A 65 10.87 13.06 -18.97
C VAL A 65 10.71 13.98 -17.77
N LYS A 66 9.50 14.51 -17.53
CA LYS A 66 9.20 15.33 -16.35
C LYS A 66 9.51 14.63 -15.03
N ASN A 67 9.11 13.37 -14.88
CA ASN A 67 9.42 12.59 -13.70
C ASN A 67 10.94 12.37 -13.56
N LEU A 68 11.62 12.01 -14.64
CA LEU A 68 13.07 11.76 -14.62
C LEU A 68 13.89 13.02 -14.30
N VAL A 69 13.56 14.17 -14.90
CA VAL A 69 14.18 15.48 -14.57
C VAL A 69 13.93 15.85 -13.11
N SER A 70 12.79 15.44 -12.55
CA SER A 70 12.47 15.61 -11.12
C SER A 70 13.08 14.53 -10.22
N LEU A 71 13.98 13.68 -10.74
CA LEU A 71 14.60 12.54 -10.05
C LEU A 71 13.58 11.55 -9.46
N ARG A 72 12.43 11.39 -10.13
CA ARG A 72 11.36 10.45 -9.80
C ARG A 72 11.25 9.41 -10.92
N LEU A 73 11.14 8.14 -10.55
CA LEU A 73 10.79 7.10 -11.51
C LEU A 73 9.29 7.19 -11.83
N PRO A 74 8.90 7.27 -13.12
CA PRO A 74 7.49 7.26 -13.52
C PRO A 74 6.85 5.90 -13.26
N VAL A 75 5.55 5.91 -12.96
CA VAL A 75 4.74 4.68 -12.91
C VAL A 75 4.27 4.39 -14.32
N LEU A 76 4.90 3.41 -14.97
CA LEU A 76 4.65 3.09 -16.39
C LEU A 76 3.40 2.22 -16.62
N GLY A 77 2.87 1.59 -15.57
CA GLY A 77 1.76 0.65 -15.69
C GLY A 77 1.54 -0.17 -14.42
N ALA A 78 0.81 -1.27 -14.55
CA ALA A 78 0.43 -2.14 -13.45
C ALA A 78 1.50 -3.16 -13.01
N GLN A 79 2.67 -3.17 -13.66
CA GLN A 79 3.72 -4.18 -13.44
C GLN A 79 4.28 -4.16 -12.01
N ASP A 80 4.49 -2.97 -11.46
CA ASP A 80 5.02 -2.79 -10.11
C ASP A 80 4.06 -3.36 -9.06
N GLU A 81 2.76 -3.09 -9.21
CA GLU A 81 1.71 -3.63 -8.37
C GLU A 81 1.63 -5.16 -8.44
N TRP A 82 1.66 -5.72 -9.66
CA TRP A 82 1.64 -7.17 -9.86
C TRP A 82 2.85 -7.86 -9.22
N ARG A 83 4.05 -7.32 -9.39
CA ARG A 83 5.28 -7.85 -8.77
C ARG A 83 5.22 -7.75 -7.25
N ALA A 84 4.73 -6.63 -6.72
CA ALA A 84 4.62 -6.41 -5.28
C ALA A 84 3.62 -7.38 -4.64
N ILE A 85 2.43 -7.54 -5.22
CA ILE A 85 1.42 -8.51 -4.74
C ILE A 85 2.02 -9.92 -4.68
N ARG A 86 2.63 -10.37 -5.78
CA ARG A 86 3.27 -11.70 -5.83
C ARG A 86 4.33 -11.86 -4.76
N ARG A 87 5.23 -10.87 -4.64
CA ARG A 87 6.33 -10.94 -3.67
C ARG A 87 5.82 -10.95 -2.23
N LEU A 88 4.77 -10.18 -1.91
CA LEU A 88 4.16 -10.19 -0.58
C LEU A 88 3.47 -11.52 -0.27
N THR A 89 2.75 -12.08 -1.26
CA THR A 89 2.14 -13.41 -1.13
C THR A 89 3.20 -14.48 -0.85
N ASP A 90 4.33 -14.46 -1.57
CA ASP A 90 5.43 -15.42 -1.39
C ASP A 90 6.04 -15.40 0.02
N VAL A 91 5.99 -14.25 0.71
CA VAL A 91 6.51 -14.10 2.08
C VAL A 91 5.42 -14.09 3.15
N GLY A 92 4.19 -14.46 2.78
CA GLY A 92 3.06 -14.61 3.69
C GLY A 92 2.46 -13.29 4.19
N VAL A 93 2.77 -12.15 3.56
CA VAL A 93 2.12 -10.87 3.87
C VAL A 93 0.76 -10.82 3.16
N ASP A 94 -0.31 -10.78 3.95
CA ASP A 94 -1.68 -10.59 3.46
C ASP A 94 -1.80 -9.31 2.63
N THR A 95 -2.28 -9.44 1.39
CA THR A 95 -2.52 -8.34 0.45
C THR A 95 -3.65 -8.72 -0.52
N MET A 96 -3.88 -7.91 -1.56
CA MET A 96 -4.85 -8.18 -2.62
C MET A 96 -4.46 -9.42 -3.43
N ARG A 97 -5.42 -10.24 -3.85
CA ARG A 97 -5.17 -11.35 -4.78
C ARG A 97 -5.36 -10.88 -6.21
N THR A 98 -4.31 -10.97 -7.04
CA THR A 98 -4.44 -10.74 -8.49
C THR A 98 -5.11 -11.92 -9.17
N VAL A 99 -6.14 -11.66 -9.97
CA VAL A 99 -6.86 -12.65 -10.78
C VAL A 99 -6.73 -12.41 -12.28
N ALA A 100 -6.31 -11.21 -12.69
CA ALA A 100 -5.88 -10.97 -14.06
C ALA A 100 -4.80 -9.89 -14.12
N PHE A 101 -3.84 -10.05 -15.02
CA PHE A 101 -2.81 -9.05 -15.30
C PHE A 101 -2.45 -9.11 -16.78
N GLY A 102 -2.25 -7.95 -17.39
CA GLY A 102 -1.77 -7.83 -18.75
C GLY A 102 -0.80 -6.66 -18.90
N GLN A 103 0.24 -6.84 -19.69
CA GLN A 103 1.14 -5.78 -20.14
C GLN A 103 1.48 -6.00 -21.61
N GLN A 104 1.32 -4.97 -22.43
CA GLN A 104 1.57 -5.01 -23.86
C GLN A 104 2.34 -3.76 -24.33
N GLY A 105 3.29 -3.97 -25.25
CA GLY A 105 4.00 -2.92 -25.95
C GLY A 105 5.38 -2.60 -25.35
N ALA A 106 6.40 -2.59 -26.20
CA ALA A 106 7.79 -2.35 -25.81
C ALA A 106 8.13 -0.86 -25.58
N ASN A 107 7.33 0.06 -26.10
CA ASN A 107 7.54 1.50 -25.93
C ASN A 107 6.93 1.96 -24.58
N PRO A 108 7.75 2.39 -23.60
CA PRO A 108 7.26 2.77 -22.27
C PRO A 108 6.25 3.94 -22.29
N ALA A 109 6.32 4.81 -23.29
CA ALA A 109 5.38 5.92 -23.44
C ALA A 109 4.01 5.50 -23.98
N ARG A 110 3.93 4.33 -24.65
CA ARG A 110 2.70 3.78 -25.26
C ARG A 110 2.27 2.45 -24.65
N GLN A 111 2.97 1.99 -23.62
CA GLN A 111 2.71 0.72 -22.96
C GLN A 111 1.28 0.70 -22.40
N ARG A 112 0.57 -0.39 -22.65
CA ARG A 112 -0.76 -0.65 -22.08
C ARG A 112 -0.63 -1.73 -21.03
N SER A 113 -1.31 -1.57 -19.91
CA SER A 113 -1.36 -2.63 -18.91
C SER A 113 -2.63 -2.55 -18.09
N PHE A 114 -3.00 -3.67 -17.49
CA PHE A 114 -4.10 -3.74 -16.55
C PHE A 114 -3.77 -4.72 -15.42
N ILE A 115 -4.43 -4.53 -14.29
CA ILE A 115 -4.47 -5.50 -13.20
C ILE A 115 -5.89 -5.57 -12.64
N VAL A 116 -6.33 -6.79 -12.36
CA VAL A 116 -7.60 -7.08 -11.70
C VAL A 116 -7.31 -7.83 -10.42
N THR A 117 -7.82 -7.31 -9.31
CA THR A 117 -7.69 -7.93 -7.99
C THR A 117 -9.05 -8.23 -7.40
N GLU A 118 -9.14 -9.30 -6.60
CA GLU A 118 -10.32 -9.54 -5.77
C GLU A 118 -10.56 -8.36 -4.81
N GLU A 119 -11.82 -8.03 -4.57
CA GLU A 119 -12.19 -7.10 -3.50
C GLU A 119 -11.91 -7.72 -2.13
N LEU A 120 -11.42 -6.90 -1.20
CA LEU A 120 -11.23 -7.27 0.20
C LEU A 120 -12.42 -6.74 1.00
N ALA A 121 -13.39 -7.61 1.33
CA ALA A 121 -14.59 -7.23 2.07
C ALA A 121 -15.07 -8.35 3.02
N PRO A 122 -15.72 -8.02 4.15
CA PRO A 122 -15.87 -6.66 4.71
C PRO A 122 -14.58 -6.19 5.40
N THR A 123 -14.13 -4.98 5.07
CA THR A 123 -12.93 -4.38 5.65
C THR A 123 -13.10 -2.90 5.92
N VAL A 124 -12.28 -2.34 6.82
CA VAL A 124 -12.14 -0.89 7.03
C VAL A 124 -10.66 -0.52 7.06
N SER A 125 -10.32 0.73 6.74
CA SER A 125 -8.93 1.18 6.86
C SER A 125 -8.50 1.22 8.34
N LEU A 126 -7.22 0.96 8.64
CA LEU A 126 -6.73 1.02 10.01
C LEU A 126 -6.81 2.45 10.57
N GLU A 127 -6.78 3.47 9.71
CA GLU A 127 -7.07 4.86 10.08
C GLU A 127 -8.48 5.00 10.66
N ASP A 128 -9.50 4.53 9.92
CA ASP A 128 -10.89 4.57 10.37
C ASP A 128 -11.12 3.70 11.61
N TYR A 129 -10.52 2.50 11.64
CA TYR A 129 -10.60 1.57 12.78
C TYR A 129 -10.02 2.16 14.08
N CYS A 130 -9.05 3.07 13.96
CA CYS A 130 -8.37 3.72 15.08
C CYS A 130 -8.83 5.17 15.32
N SER A 131 -9.83 5.65 14.59
CA SER A 131 -10.22 7.07 14.55
C SER A 131 -10.61 7.65 15.91
N ASP A 132 -11.20 6.85 16.79
CA ASP A 132 -11.65 7.26 18.13
C ASP A 132 -10.68 6.87 19.27
N TRP A 133 -9.55 6.24 18.98
CA TRP A 133 -8.64 5.69 20.01
C TRP A 133 -8.08 6.72 20.98
N ALA A 134 -8.01 7.99 20.58
CA ALA A 134 -7.58 9.08 21.44
C ALA A 134 -8.56 9.34 22.61
N THR A 135 -9.86 9.11 22.39
CA THR A 135 -10.93 9.33 23.38
C THR A 135 -11.48 8.02 23.94
N HIS A 136 -11.52 6.96 23.12
CA HIS A 136 -12.01 5.63 23.45
C HIS A 136 -10.94 4.58 23.13
N PRO A 137 -9.90 4.43 23.98
CA PRO A 137 -8.82 3.51 23.70
C PRO A 137 -9.32 2.06 23.69
N PRO A 138 -8.82 1.22 22.76
CA PRO A 138 -9.21 -0.19 22.69
C PRO A 138 -8.62 -0.98 23.87
N PRO A 139 -9.05 -2.24 24.07
CA PRO A 139 -8.37 -3.16 24.97
C PRO A 139 -6.87 -3.23 24.69
N ILE A 140 -6.05 -3.13 25.74
CA ILE A 140 -4.58 -3.00 25.61
C ILE A 140 -3.94 -4.16 24.85
N LEU A 141 -4.50 -5.37 24.96
CA LEU A 141 -3.99 -6.55 24.26
C LEU A 141 -4.24 -6.46 22.75
N LEU A 142 -5.44 -6.02 22.35
CA LEU A 142 -5.79 -5.78 20.95
C LEU A 142 -4.92 -4.66 20.34
N LYS A 143 -4.73 -3.54 21.06
CA LYS A 143 -3.83 -2.45 20.65
C LYS A 143 -2.42 -2.98 20.34
N ARG A 144 -1.88 -3.78 21.26
CA ARG A 144 -0.53 -4.36 21.12
C ARG A 144 -0.46 -5.37 19.99
N ALA A 145 -1.49 -6.18 19.77
CA ALA A 145 -1.56 -7.12 18.66
C ALA A 145 -1.56 -6.40 17.31
N LEU A 146 -2.33 -5.32 17.17
CA LEU A 146 -2.33 -4.47 15.97
C LEU A 146 -0.96 -3.86 15.69
N ILE A 147 -0.34 -3.24 16.69
CA ILE A 147 1.02 -2.67 16.56
C ILE A 147 2.03 -3.75 16.14
N ALA A 148 1.97 -4.92 16.77
CA ALA A 148 2.85 -6.03 16.44
C ALA A 148 2.62 -6.54 15.02
N ARG A 149 1.37 -6.64 14.57
CA ARG A 149 1.04 -7.08 13.20
C ARG A 149 1.52 -6.09 12.15
N VAL A 150 1.30 -4.79 12.34
CA VAL A 150 1.80 -3.75 11.42
C VAL A 150 3.34 -3.77 11.38
N ALA A 151 4.00 -3.87 12.53
CA ALA A 151 5.45 -3.96 12.61
C ALA A 151 6.01 -5.21 11.90
N TRP A 152 5.36 -6.36 12.09
CA TRP A 152 5.69 -7.60 11.40
C TRP A 152 5.51 -7.45 9.88
N THR A 153 4.37 -6.93 9.40
CA THR A 153 4.13 -6.70 7.98
C THR A 153 5.18 -5.79 7.38
N ALA A 154 5.49 -4.67 8.05
CA ALA A 154 6.53 -3.74 7.62
C ALA A 154 7.91 -4.40 7.55
N ARG A 155 8.28 -5.21 8.56
CA ARG A 155 9.56 -5.92 8.60
C ARG A 155 9.64 -6.96 7.48
N THR A 156 8.64 -7.81 7.36
CA THR A 156 8.59 -8.89 6.37
C THR A 156 8.62 -8.31 4.95
N MET A 157 7.85 -7.27 4.67
CA MET A 157 7.88 -6.53 3.40
C MET A 157 9.30 -6.01 3.08
N HIS A 158 9.92 -5.27 4.01
CA HIS A 158 11.24 -4.67 3.77
C HIS A 158 12.36 -5.71 3.65
N THR A 159 12.34 -6.75 4.47
CA THR A 159 13.33 -7.84 4.41
C THR A 159 13.15 -8.69 3.16
N ALA A 160 11.94 -8.79 2.63
CA ALA A 160 11.65 -9.42 1.34
C ALA A 160 12.09 -8.58 0.13
N GLY A 161 12.62 -7.38 0.34
CA GLY A 161 13.08 -6.49 -0.74
C GLY A 161 11.98 -5.63 -1.35
N VAL A 162 10.85 -5.46 -0.66
CA VAL A 162 9.74 -4.61 -1.07
C VAL A 162 9.74 -3.31 -0.26
N ASN A 163 9.50 -2.18 -0.92
CA ASN A 163 9.12 -0.92 -0.27
C ASN A 163 7.87 -0.35 -0.93
N HIS A 164 6.94 0.18 -0.15
CA HIS A 164 5.60 0.58 -0.55
C HIS A 164 5.55 1.93 -1.27
N ARG A 165 6.35 2.90 -0.80
CA ARG A 165 6.35 4.33 -1.20
C ARG A 165 5.17 5.18 -0.77
N ASP A 166 4.04 4.56 -0.46
CA ASP A 166 2.85 5.19 0.13
C ASP A 166 2.45 4.46 1.41
N PHE A 167 3.40 4.25 2.32
CA PHE A 167 3.22 3.34 3.46
C PHE A 167 2.47 4.00 4.62
N TYR A 168 1.16 4.19 4.49
CA TYR A 168 0.31 4.83 5.49
C TYR A 168 -0.61 3.83 6.19
N ILE A 169 -1.09 4.15 7.40
CA ILE A 169 -2.02 3.26 8.13
C ILE A 169 -3.35 3.05 7.38
N CYS A 170 -3.82 4.03 6.61
CA CYS A 170 -5.03 3.89 5.81
C CYS A 170 -4.92 2.80 4.72
N HIS A 171 -3.70 2.39 4.35
CA HIS A 171 -3.46 1.29 3.40
C HIS A 171 -3.38 -0.09 4.08
N PHE A 172 -3.59 -0.17 5.38
CA PHE A 172 -3.84 -1.43 6.08
C PHE A 172 -5.35 -1.61 6.25
N LEU A 173 -5.90 -2.66 5.65
CA LEU A 173 -7.30 -3.00 5.80
C LEU A 173 -7.50 -4.01 6.92
N VAL A 174 -8.30 -3.65 7.92
CA VAL A 174 -8.74 -4.54 9.01
C VAL A 174 -9.92 -5.36 8.52
N HIS A 175 -9.81 -6.69 8.58
CA HIS A 175 -10.93 -7.59 8.27
C HIS A 175 -11.91 -7.62 9.44
N LEU A 176 -13.19 -7.40 9.14
CA LEU A 176 -14.24 -7.28 10.14
C LEU A 176 -15.08 -8.55 10.32
N ASP A 177 -15.03 -9.46 9.36
CA ASP A 177 -15.73 -10.74 9.45
C ASP A 177 -14.73 -11.91 9.39
N PRO A 178 -14.59 -12.67 10.48
CA PRO A 178 -15.22 -12.44 11.78
C PRO A 178 -14.53 -11.29 12.57
N PRO A 179 -15.17 -10.70 13.60
CA PRO A 179 -14.65 -9.51 14.27
C PRO A 179 -13.21 -9.69 14.81
N PRO A 180 -12.36 -8.64 14.72
CA PRO A 180 -10.97 -8.72 15.12
C PRO A 180 -10.83 -8.89 16.63
N THR A 181 -9.98 -9.82 17.04
CA THR A 181 -9.59 -10.06 18.43
C THR A 181 -8.07 -10.19 18.53
N THR A 182 -7.53 -10.26 19.75
CA THR A 182 -6.09 -10.44 19.98
C THR A 182 -5.52 -11.66 19.25
N ASP A 183 -6.24 -12.78 19.25
CA ASP A 183 -5.79 -14.05 18.66
C ASP A 183 -6.20 -14.21 17.19
N ARG A 184 -7.22 -13.47 16.76
CA ARG A 184 -7.77 -13.50 15.41
C ARG A 184 -7.79 -12.09 14.84
N LEU A 185 -6.62 -11.67 14.37
CA LEU A 185 -6.40 -10.39 13.70
C LEU A 185 -5.86 -10.66 12.29
N LYS A 186 -6.52 -10.09 11.28
CA LYS A 186 -6.07 -10.13 9.88
C LYS A 186 -6.03 -8.69 9.35
N LEU A 187 -4.86 -8.31 8.81
CA LEU A 187 -4.64 -7.03 8.15
C LEU A 187 -4.15 -7.31 6.74
N SER A 188 -4.75 -6.67 5.73
CA SER A 188 -4.26 -6.73 4.36
C SER A 188 -3.65 -5.41 3.94
N LEU A 189 -2.44 -5.44 3.38
CA LEU A 189 -1.79 -4.26 2.82
C LEU A 189 -2.28 -4.01 1.39
N ILE A 190 -2.72 -2.80 1.08
CA ILE A 190 -3.25 -2.42 -0.25
C ILE A 190 -2.47 -1.25 -0.87
N ASP A 191 -2.87 -0.83 -2.06
CA ASP A 191 -2.31 0.31 -2.79
C ASP A 191 -0.82 0.19 -3.18
N LEU A 192 -0.45 -0.96 -3.74
CA LEU A 192 0.92 -1.29 -4.13
C LEU A 192 1.35 -0.72 -5.50
N HIS A 193 0.61 0.25 -6.05
CA HIS A 193 0.81 0.76 -7.42
C HIS A 193 2.15 1.47 -7.63
N ARG A 194 2.81 1.90 -6.55
CA ARG A 194 4.16 2.50 -6.55
C ARG A 194 5.18 1.64 -5.82
N ALA A 195 4.78 0.47 -5.34
CA ALA A 195 5.66 -0.40 -4.60
C ALA A 195 6.82 -0.87 -5.50
N GLN A 196 8.00 -1.02 -4.90
CA GLN A 196 9.20 -1.39 -5.63
C GLN A 196 9.73 -2.70 -5.07
N VAL A 197 10.02 -3.64 -5.96
CA VAL A 197 10.53 -4.97 -5.60
C VAL A 197 11.98 -5.11 -6.06
N ARG A 198 12.84 -5.56 -5.15
CA ARG A 198 14.28 -5.74 -5.33
C ARG A 198 14.78 -6.97 -4.58
N PRO A 199 16.03 -7.41 -4.80
CA PRO A 199 16.66 -8.41 -3.92
C PRO A 199 16.80 -7.92 -2.47
N THR A 200 17.03 -6.63 -2.27
CA THR A 200 17.17 -6.01 -0.94
C THR A 200 16.63 -4.58 -0.98
N THR A 201 15.86 -4.19 0.03
CA THR A 201 15.34 -2.83 0.16
C THR A 201 16.44 -1.88 0.63
N PRO A 202 16.82 -0.84 -0.15
CA PRO A 202 17.80 0.14 0.30
C PRO A 202 17.33 0.89 1.54
N ARG A 203 18.25 1.20 2.46
CA ARG A 203 17.95 1.90 3.73
C ARG A 203 17.12 3.17 3.54
N ARG A 204 17.44 3.98 2.53
CA ARG A 204 16.67 5.20 2.20
C ARG A 204 15.18 4.93 1.96
N TRP A 205 14.83 3.83 1.28
CA TRP A 205 13.42 3.53 0.97
C TRP A 205 12.69 2.93 2.17
N ARG A 206 13.37 2.07 2.93
CA ARG A 206 12.91 1.60 4.24
C ARG A 206 12.56 2.76 5.16
N ASP A 207 13.48 3.70 5.31
CA ASP A 207 13.35 4.84 6.21
C ASP A 207 12.21 5.78 5.77
N LYS A 208 12.02 5.95 4.45
CA LYS A 208 10.88 6.71 3.91
C LYS A 208 9.53 6.05 4.20
N ASP A 209 9.43 4.74 4.05
CA ASP A 209 8.20 4.02 4.38
C ASP A 209 7.91 4.12 5.88
N LEU A 210 8.91 3.95 6.74
CA LEU A 210 8.75 4.11 8.20
C LEU A 210 8.36 5.54 8.60
N ALA A 211 8.91 6.55 7.92
CA ALA A 211 8.52 7.95 8.09
C ALA A 211 7.05 8.18 7.71
N ALA A 212 6.63 7.70 6.53
CA ALA A 212 5.25 7.77 6.08
C ALA A 212 4.28 7.08 7.06
N LEU A 213 4.64 5.90 7.56
CA LEU A 213 3.81 5.14 8.50
C LEU A 213 3.69 5.89 9.82
N HIS A 214 4.82 6.33 10.38
CA HIS A 214 4.82 7.09 11.62
C HIS A 214 3.99 8.36 11.50
N PHE A 215 4.14 9.08 10.38
CA PHE A 215 3.40 10.29 10.10
C PHE A 215 1.89 10.06 10.09
N SER A 216 1.43 9.03 9.38
CA SER A 216 -0.01 8.71 9.30
C SER A 216 -0.63 8.24 10.62
N ALA A 217 0.19 7.95 11.64
CA ALA A 217 -0.26 7.43 12.93
C ALA A 217 -0.06 8.40 14.10
N LEU A 218 0.24 9.68 13.84
CA LEU A 218 0.52 10.66 14.91
C LEU A 218 -0.70 10.94 15.79
N ASP A 219 -1.88 11.05 15.18
CA ASP A 219 -3.08 11.56 15.86
C ASP A 219 -4.05 10.46 16.35
N ILE A 220 -3.71 9.19 16.16
CA ILE A 220 -4.56 8.04 16.57
C ILE A 220 -4.41 7.65 18.05
N GLY A 221 -3.80 8.49 18.89
CA GLY A 221 -3.63 8.19 20.32
C GLY A 221 -2.56 7.13 20.65
N LEU A 222 -1.49 7.03 19.86
CA LEU A 222 -0.33 6.18 20.20
C LEU A 222 0.52 6.81 21.31
N THR A 223 0.86 6.02 22.33
CA THR A 223 1.79 6.46 23.38
C THR A 223 3.24 6.24 22.94
N ARG A 224 4.19 6.91 23.60
CA ARG A 224 5.62 6.62 23.41
C ARG A 224 5.95 5.13 23.59
N ARG A 225 5.30 4.44 24.53
CA ARG A 225 5.53 3.00 24.76
C ARG A 225 5.03 2.15 23.59
N ASP A 226 3.99 2.60 22.90
CA ASP A 226 3.44 1.92 21.71
C ASP A 226 4.42 2.03 20.54
N LEU A 227 4.99 3.23 20.32
CA LEU A 227 6.05 3.44 19.34
C LEU A 227 7.29 2.60 19.63
N LEU A 228 7.72 2.51 20.89
CA LEU A 228 8.85 1.65 21.28
C LEU A 228 8.56 0.15 21.03
N ARG A 229 7.32 -0.31 21.25
CA ARG A 229 6.90 -1.68 20.91
C ARG A 229 6.96 -1.95 19.41
N PHE A 230 6.49 -1.00 18.60
CA PHE A 230 6.61 -1.07 17.15
C PHE A 230 8.08 -1.25 16.73
N LEU A 231 8.97 -0.39 17.25
CA LEU A 231 10.40 -0.44 16.90
C LEU A 231 11.04 -1.79 17.24
N VAL A 232 10.79 -2.31 18.44
CA VAL A 232 11.33 -3.63 18.85
C VAL A 232 10.81 -4.74 17.95
N ALA A 233 9.52 -4.76 17.64
CA ALA A 233 8.92 -5.77 16.77
C ALA A 233 9.42 -5.66 15.32
N TYR A 234 9.55 -4.43 14.81
CA TYR A 234 9.99 -4.14 13.44
C TYR A 234 11.47 -4.51 13.22
N PHE A 235 12.36 -4.10 14.12
CA PHE A 235 13.79 -4.37 13.99
C PHE A 235 14.14 -5.81 14.41
N GLY A 236 13.40 -6.38 15.36
CA GLY A 236 13.61 -7.75 15.82
C GLY A 236 14.81 -7.93 16.75
N TYR A 237 15.28 -6.86 17.40
CA TYR A 237 16.36 -6.89 18.37
C TYR A 237 16.12 -5.89 19.52
N PRO A 238 16.85 -6.00 20.65
CA PRO A 238 16.59 -5.19 21.84
C PRO A 238 16.62 -3.68 21.59
N LEU A 239 15.75 -2.93 22.29
CA LEU A 239 15.57 -1.49 22.10
C LEU A 239 16.88 -0.69 22.22
N ARG A 240 17.77 -1.09 23.14
CA ARG A 240 19.08 -0.43 23.30
C ARG A 240 19.89 -0.43 21.99
N ARG A 241 19.86 -1.54 21.27
CA ARG A 241 20.54 -1.70 19.98
C ARG A 241 19.85 -0.90 18.87
N VAL A 242 18.51 -0.86 18.86
CA VAL A 242 17.74 0.00 17.94
C VAL A 242 18.14 1.46 18.12
N VAL A 243 18.18 1.95 19.36
CA VAL A 243 18.51 3.35 19.66
C VAL A 243 19.94 3.69 19.22
N SER A 244 20.91 2.76 19.38
CA SER A 244 22.29 3.01 18.96
C SER A 244 22.49 2.93 17.44
N GLU A 245 21.92 1.93 16.77
CA GLU A 245 22.17 1.68 15.33
C GLU A 245 21.30 2.54 14.41
N GLU A 246 20.11 2.93 14.88
CA GLU A 246 19.10 3.66 14.10
C GLU A 246 18.88 5.09 14.61
N ALA A 247 19.85 5.63 15.37
CA ALA A 247 19.78 6.99 15.94
C ALA A 247 19.43 8.07 14.91
N ALA A 248 20.01 8.00 13.71
CA ALA A 248 19.74 8.95 12.62
C ALA A 248 18.28 8.88 12.13
N LEU A 249 17.74 7.66 11.96
CA LEU A 249 16.35 7.45 11.60
C LEU A 249 15.42 7.98 12.70
N LEU A 250 15.69 7.62 13.96
CA LEU A 250 14.87 8.06 15.10
C LEU A 250 14.86 9.58 15.25
N ALA A 251 16.00 10.24 15.03
CA ALA A 251 16.09 11.70 15.02
C ALA A 251 15.27 12.31 13.87
N HIS A 252 15.31 11.70 12.68
CA HIS A 252 14.50 12.13 11.54
C HIS A 252 12.99 12.02 11.82
N LEU A 253 12.53 10.87 12.32
CA LEU A 253 11.13 10.62 12.69
C LEU A 253 10.64 11.63 13.74
N ALA A 254 11.47 11.90 14.77
CA ALA A 254 11.14 12.87 15.81
C ALA A 254 11.09 14.32 15.28
N ASN A 255 11.92 14.67 14.29
CA ASN A 255 11.92 16.00 13.68
C ASN A 255 10.69 16.22 12.81
N GLU A 256 10.30 15.23 12.00
CA GLU A 256 9.09 15.33 11.16
C GLU A 256 7.82 15.48 12.00
N ALA A 257 7.65 14.66 13.04
CA ALA A 257 6.52 14.76 13.95
C ALA A 257 6.38 16.17 14.54
N ARG A 258 7.50 16.78 14.97
CA ARG A 258 7.52 18.16 15.49
C ARG A 258 7.16 19.21 14.43
N GLN A 259 7.70 19.09 13.22
CA GLN A 259 7.41 20.05 12.14
C GLN A 259 5.93 20.02 11.73
N LEU A 260 5.31 18.85 11.78
CA LEU A 260 3.91 18.66 11.38
C LEU A 260 2.96 19.10 12.48
N GLN A 261 3.25 18.82 13.74
CA GLN A 261 2.52 19.42 14.87
C GLN A 261 2.57 20.95 14.80
N ALA A 262 3.72 21.53 14.45
CA ALA A 262 3.84 22.97 14.24
C ALA A 262 3.02 23.49 13.05
N ARG A 263 2.89 22.73 11.96
CA ARG A 263 2.03 23.10 10.80
C ARG A 263 0.55 22.97 11.11
N PHE A 264 0.14 21.91 11.82
CA PHE A 264 -1.22 21.72 12.28
C PHE A 264 -1.64 22.87 13.20
N VAL A 265 -0.84 23.20 14.21
CA VAL A 265 -1.08 24.33 15.12
C VAL A 265 -1.20 25.65 14.34
N ARG A 266 -0.39 25.87 13.29
CA ARG A 266 -0.51 27.06 12.43
C ARG A 266 -1.84 27.09 11.66
N LYS A 267 -2.26 25.98 11.05
CA LYS A 267 -3.53 25.90 10.32
C LYS A 267 -4.75 26.08 11.22
N VAL A 268 -4.72 25.50 12.41
CA VAL A 268 -5.77 25.68 13.44
C VAL A 268 -5.79 27.13 13.92
N ALA A 269 -4.62 27.74 14.19
CA ALA A 269 -4.53 29.15 14.56
C ALA A 269 -4.99 30.11 13.44
N GLN A 270 -4.96 29.65 12.18
CA GLN A 270 -5.45 30.38 11.00
C GLN A 270 -6.94 30.12 10.70
N GLY A 271 -7.62 29.26 11.49
CA GLY A 271 -9.03 28.93 11.29
C GLY A 271 -9.33 28.09 10.04
N GLU A 272 -8.30 27.47 9.45
CA GLU A 272 -8.40 26.72 8.19
C GLU A 272 -8.85 25.26 8.38
N MET A 273 -8.96 24.78 9.62
CA MET A 273 -9.49 23.46 9.96
C MET A 273 -10.29 23.56 11.25
N THR A 274 -11.61 23.29 11.16
CA THR A 274 -12.53 23.11 12.29
C THR A 274 -12.54 21.67 12.76
#